data_AF-A0A966SGW8-F1
#
_entry.id   AF-A0A966SGW8-F1
#
_cell.length_a   1.000
_cell.length_b   1.000
_cell.length_c   1.000
_cell.angle_alpha   90.00
_cell.angle_beta   90.00
_cell.angle_gamma   90.00
#
_symmetry.space_group_name_H-M   'P 1'
#
loop_
_entity.id
_entity.type
_entity.pdbx_description
1 polymer ?
#
loop_
_entity_poly.entity_id
_entity_poly.type
_entity_poly.pdbx_seq_one_letter_code
_entity_poly.pdbx_strand_id
1 'polypeptide(L)'
;MRQSITIATNAFMELVRQPIFLLLATGSSLFIVFLAAVPYFAMGEDGKMVKDSSLAVMLMIGLFVAVLSASASVAHEIRTGTALAVLAKPVGRAKFLLAKYCGLAAALVVLAYVNSLATLLASRMAFDAYGEADLFGTGIYFGSVALAYVLAGFSNYFLRRPFVSDAVLFLAVLTTIAFVWLAFFVELKRPGETEPGMYKVDWRLLPACVLVLMALLLLAGLALACSTRYDTVPTLVICTALFLLGLMSDYLFGRAAEAGAWWATICHT
;
A
#
# COMPACT_ATOMS: atom_id res chain seq x y z
N MET A 1 -12.94 5.89 -26.04
CA MET A 1 -12.31 5.01 -25.04
C MET A 1 -10.78 4.98 -25.14
N ARG A 2 -10.17 4.94 -26.34
CA ARG A 2 -8.70 4.92 -26.48
C ARG A 2 -7.98 6.08 -25.76
N GLN A 3 -8.49 7.31 -25.92
CA GLN A 3 -7.88 8.51 -25.29
C GLN A 3 -7.84 8.48 -23.76
N SER A 4 -8.89 7.97 -23.10
CA SER A 4 -8.92 7.89 -21.62
C SER A 4 -7.95 6.84 -21.09
N ILE A 5 -7.78 5.72 -21.82
CA ILE A 5 -6.80 4.70 -21.47
C ILE A 5 -5.38 5.27 -21.61
N THR A 6 -5.08 5.98 -22.69
CA THR A 6 -3.75 6.60 -22.88
C THR A 6 -3.42 7.60 -21.76
N ILE A 7 -4.37 8.44 -21.35
CA ILE A 7 -4.18 9.38 -20.24
C ILE A 7 -3.95 8.62 -18.93
N ALA A 8 -4.75 7.57 -18.66
CA ALA A 8 -4.62 6.76 -17.45
C ALA A 8 -3.26 6.03 -17.39
N THR A 9 -2.83 5.41 -18.49
CA THR A 9 -1.52 4.73 -18.57
C THR A 9 -0.37 5.72 -18.43
N ASN A 10 -0.48 6.90 -19.03
CA ASN A 10 0.55 7.92 -18.87
C ASN A 10 0.63 8.41 -17.41
N ALA A 11 -0.52 8.70 -16.79
CA ALA A 11 -0.59 9.09 -15.38
C ALA A 11 -0.04 7.98 -14.46
N PHE A 12 -0.35 6.71 -14.71
CA PHE A 12 0.21 5.58 -13.98
C PHE A 12 1.75 5.54 -14.09
N MET A 13 2.27 5.61 -15.33
CA MET A 13 3.72 5.58 -15.55
C MET A 13 4.43 6.78 -14.96
N GLU A 14 3.81 7.96 -14.99
CA GLU A 14 4.31 9.17 -14.35
C GLU A 14 4.44 8.97 -12.84
N LEU A 15 3.41 8.42 -12.18
CA LEU A 15 3.40 8.17 -10.74
C LEU A 15 4.40 7.11 -10.30
N VAL A 16 4.44 5.96 -10.98
CA VAL A 16 5.37 4.86 -10.66
C VAL A 16 6.83 5.25 -10.87
N ARG A 17 7.10 6.26 -11.70
CA ARG A 17 8.45 6.80 -11.93
C ARG A 17 8.88 7.83 -10.88
N GLN A 18 8.01 8.23 -9.95
CA GLN A 18 8.38 9.16 -8.90
C GLN A 18 9.24 8.46 -7.83
N PRO A 19 10.41 9.01 -7.47
CA PRO A 19 11.26 8.42 -6.44
C PRO A 19 10.55 8.22 -5.09
N ILE A 20 9.63 9.13 -4.75
CA ILE A 20 8.85 9.06 -3.51
C ILE A 20 7.95 7.81 -3.48
N PHE A 21 7.35 7.44 -4.62
CA PHE A 21 6.53 6.23 -4.71
C PHE A 21 7.38 4.99 -4.41
N LEU A 22 8.56 4.89 -5.03
CA LEU A 22 9.49 3.78 -4.79
C LEU A 22 9.92 3.73 -3.32
N LEU A 23 10.35 4.87 -2.74
CA LEU A 23 10.80 4.93 -1.35
C LEU A 23 9.72 4.51 -0.35
N LEU A 24 8.48 4.95 -0.56
CA LEU A 24 7.36 4.58 0.32
C LEU A 24 6.94 3.12 0.13
N ALA A 25 6.92 2.61 -1.11
CA ALA A 25 6.62 1.22 -1.39
C ALA A 25 7.64 0.27 -0.75
N THR A 26 8.94 0.52 -0.93
CA THR A 26 9.98 -0.33 -0.35
C THR A 26 10.11 -0.14 1.15
N GLY A 27 10.05 1.09 1.64
CA GLY A 27 10.15 1.38 3.07
C GLY A 27 9.03 0.73 3.86
N SER A 28 7.78 0.80 3.39
CA SER A 28 6.65 0.18 4.06
C SER A 28 6.69 -1.35 4.02
N SER A 29 7.01 -1.93 2.87
CA SER A 29 7.21 -3.37 2.69
C SER A 29 8.28 -3.93 3.63
N LEU A 30 9.45 -3.29 3.71
CA LEU A 30 10.53 -3.70 4.62
C LEU A 30 10.12 -3.54 6.08
N PHE A 31 9.46 -2.43 6.42
CA PHE A 31 8.99 -2.19 7.78
C PHE A 31 7.95 -3.22 8.24
N ILE A 32 7.02 -3.62 7.37
CA ILE A 32 6.03 -4.66 7.66
C ILE A 32 6.71 -5.99 8.02
N VAL A 33 7.70 -6.42 7.24
CA VAL A 33 8.43 -7.66 7.54
C VAL A 33 9.31 -7.52 8.76
N PHE A 34 9.92 -6.34 8.98
CA PHE A 34 10.67 -6.05 10.19
C PHE A 34 9.80 -6.18 11.46
N LEU A 35 8.54 -5.73 11.43
CA LEU A 35 7.62 -5.86 12.57
C LEU A 35 7.41 -7.32 12.98
N ALA A 36 7.47 -8.28 12.05
CA ALA A 36 7.34 -9.70 12.40
C ALA A 36 8.50 -10.23 13.25
N ALA A 37 9.68 -9.59 13.17
CA ALA A 37 10.87 -9.96 13.94
C ALA A 37 10.94 -9.26 15.31
N VAL A 38 10.03 -8.32 15.61
CA VAL A 38 10.00 -7.60 16.88
C VAL A 38 9.18 -8.37 17.91
N PRO A 39 9.70 -8.61 19.14
CA PRO A 39 8.93 -9.20 20.21
C PRO A 39 7.94 -8.17 20.79
N TYR A 40 6.65 -8.46 20.76
CA TYR A 40 5.59 -7.57 21.26
C TYR A 40 5.28 -7.76 22.75
N PHE A 41 5.75 -8.85 23.36
CA PHE A 41 5.49 -9.20 24.76
C PHE A 41 3.99 -9.20 25.12
N ALA A 42 3.14 -9.61 24.17
CA ALA A 42 1.69 -9.51 24.27
C ALA A 42 1.03 -10.69 25.02
N MET A 43 1.77 -11.35 25.94
CA MET A 43 1.30 -12.48 26.75
C MET A 43 0.52 -13.55 25.97
N GLY A 44 1.00 -13.92 24.77
CA GLY A 44 0.39 -14.96 23.94
C GLY A 44 -0.48 -14.45 22.78
N GLU A 45 -0.67 -13.14 22.61
CA GLU A 45 -1.35 -12.54 21.44
C GLU A 45 -0.38 -11.92 20.40
N ASP A 46 0.91 -12.27 20.44
CA ASP A 46 1.95 -11.63 19.61
C ASP A 46 1.62 -11.70 18.11
N GLY A 47 1.16 -12.85 17.62
CA GLY A 47 0.79 -13.03 16.21
C GLY A 47 -0.39 -12.16 15.74
N LYS A 48 -1.29 -11.77 16.64
CA LYS A 48 -2.39 -10.84 16.33
C LYS A 48 -1.85 -9.41 16.22
N MET A 49 -0.99 -9.00 17.15
CA MET A 49 -0.38 -7.67 17.15
C MET A 49 0.46 -7.39 15.88
N VAL A 50 1.17 -8.39 15.35
CA VAL A 50 1.89 -8.27 14.06
C VAL A 50 0.93 -8.02 12.91
N LYS A 51 -0.18 -8.77 12.84
CA LYS A 51 -1.21 -8.64 11.79
C LYS A 51 -1.88 -7.27 11.83
N ASP A 52 -2.27 -6.81 13.02
CA ASP A 52 -2.91 -5.51 13.19
C ASP A 52 -1.94 -4.36 12.84
N SER A 53 -0.69 -4.46 13.29
CA SER A 53 0.35 -3.46 12.99
C SER A 53 0.69 -3.39 11.51
N SER A 54 0.80 -4.53 10.82
CA SER A 54 1.11 -4.58 9.39
C SER A 54 -0.03 -4.01 8.52
N LEU A 55 -1.29 -4.28 8.85
CA LEU A 55 -2.45 -3.65 8.21
C LEU A 55 -2.49 -2.14 8.46
N ALA A 56 -2.15 -1.69 9.67
CA ALA A 56 -2.07 -0.26 10.00
C ALA A 56 -0.99 0.46 9.18
N VAL A 57 0.20 -0.13 9.03
CA VAL A 57 1.28 0.41 8.20
C VAL A 57 0.84 0.50 6.73
N MET A 58 0.22 -0.55 6.21
CA MET A 58 -0.27 -0.58 4.83
C MET A 58 -1.27 0.56 4.56
N LEU A 59 -2.21 0.78 5.48
CA LEU A 59 -3.22 1.84 5.39
C LEU A 59 -2.59 3.24 5.52
N MET A 60 -1.71 3.43 6.51
CA MET A 60 -1.05 4.72 6.77
C MET A 60 -0.17 5.14 5.59
N ILE A 61 0.68 4.25 5.08
CA ILE A 61 1.56 4.57 3.94
C ILE A 61 0.77 4.73 2.66
N GLY A 62 -0.28 3.93 2.46
CA GLY A 62 -1.19 4.09 1.35
C GLY A 62 -1.86 5.46 1.31
N LEU A 63 -2.26 6.02 2.46
CA LEU A 63 -2.80 7.39 2.57
C LEU A 63 -1.78 8.42 2.05
N PHE A 64 -0.53 8.34 2.51
CA PHE A 64 0.53 9.26 2.06
C PHE A 64 0.76 9.14 0.55
N VAL A 65 0.87 7.91 0.03
CA VAL A 65 1.06 7.70 -1.41
C VAL A 65 -0.14 8.22 -2.21
N ALA A 66 -1.37 7.99 -1.75
CA ALA A 66 -2.58 8.45 -2.42
C ALA A 66 -2.61 9.99 -2.53
N VAL A 67 -2.31 10.69 -1.44
CA VAL A 67 -2.28 12.16 -1.40
C VAL A 67 -1.15 12.72 -2.27
N LEU A 68 0.09 12.25 -2.07
CA LEU A 68 1.26 12.76 -2.79
C LEU A 68 1.13 12.52 -4.30
N SER A 69 0.64 11.34 -4.68
CA SER A 69 0.41 10.98 -6.08
C SER A 69 -0.75 11.77 -6.69
N ALA A 70 -1.85 11.98 -5.96
CA ALA A 70 -2.97 12.81 -6.44
C ALA A 70 -2.52 14.26 -6.71
N SER A 71 -1.76 14.84 -5.78
CA SER A 71 -1.25 16.20 -5.93
C SER A 71 -0.22 16.31 -7.05
N ALA A 72 0.67 15.34 -7.22
CA ALA A 72 1.62 15.34 -8.32
C ALA A 72 0.93 15.17 -9.68
N SER A 73 -0.13 14.36 -9.75
CA SER A 73 -0.84 14.05 -11.00
C SER A 73 -1.80 15.16 -11.45
N VAL A 74 -2.39 15.92 -10.51
CA VAL A 74 -3.42 16.93 -10.80
C VAL A 74 -3.01 18.33 -10.35
N ALA A 75 -2.72 18.54 -9.06
CA ALA A 75 -2.42 19.88 -8.55
C ALA A 75 -1.19 20.50 -9.24
N HIS A 76 -0.15 19.69 -9.46
CA HIS A 76 1.05 20.14 -10.17
C HIS A 76 0.78 20.47 -11.64
N GLU A 77 -0.02 19.67 -12.35
CA GLU A 77 -0.38 19.93 -13.75
C GLU A 77 -1.25 21.18 -13.91
N ILE A 78 -2.16 21.43 -12.96
CA ILE A 78 -2.98 22.65 -12.94
C ILE A 78 -2.09 23.87 -12.73
N ARG A 79 -1.17 23.82 -11.75
CA ARG A 79 -0.28 24.95 -11.41
C ARG A 79 0.72 25.27 -12.52
N THR A 80 1.24 24.25 -13.20
CA THR A 80 2.18 24.42 -14.33
C THR A 80 1.49 24.77 -15.65
N GLY A 81 0.15 24.77 -15.69
CA GLY A 81 -0.63 25.04 -16.90
C GLY A 81 -0.61 23.91 -17.93
N THR A 82 0.03 22.78 -17.63
CA THR A 82 0.09 21.61 -18.54
C THR A 82 -1.28 20.94 -18.69
N ALA A 83 -2.14 21.02 -17.66
CA ALA A 83 -3.51 20.53 -17.73
C ALA A 83 -4.34 21.24 -18.83
N LEU A 84 -4.13 22.56 -19.02
CA LEU A 84 -4.82 23.34 -20.05
C LEU A 84 -4.42 22.89 -21.47
N ALA A 85 -3.17 22.50 -21.68
CA ALA A 85 -2.71 21.98 -22.96
C ALA A 85 -3.38 20.64 -23.32
N VAL A 86 -3.67 19.79 -22.34
CA VAL A 86 -4.40 18.53 -22.56
C VAL A 86 -5.89 18.79 -22.83
N LEU A 87 -6.49 19.74 -22.11
CA LEU A 87 -7.90 20.12 -22.27
C LEU A 87 -8.20 20.92 -23.55
N ALA A 88 -7.17 21.43 -24.24
CA ALA A 88 -7.31 22.03 -25.57
C ALA A 88 -7.66 21.00 -26.66
N LYS A 89 -7.38 19.71 -26.41
CA LYS A 89 -7.91 18.59 -27.21
C LYS A 89 -9.35 18.30 -26.78
N PRO A 90 -10.21 17.70 -27.64
CA PRO A 90 -11.63 17.46 -27.33
C PRO A 90 -11.83 16.35 -26.27
N VAL A 91 -11.35 16.59 -25.05
CA VAL A 91 -11.44 15.72 -23.88
C VAL A 91 -12.15 16.51 -22.78
N GLY A 92 -13.34 16.07 -22.39
CA GLY A 92 -14.10 16.71 -21.31
C GLY A 92 -13.38 16.63 -19.95
N ARG A 93 -13.62 17.62 -19.09
CA ARG A 93 -12.99 17.75 -17.75
C ARG A 93 -13.24 16.52 -16.87
N ALA A 94 -14.47 16.01 -16.83
CA ALA A 94 -14.82 14.82 -16.05
C ALA A 94 -14.06 13.57 -16.54
N LYS A 95 -13.92 13.42 -17.87
CA LYS A 95 -13.20 12.30 -18.47
C LYS A 95 -11.70 12.35 -18.19
N PHE A 96 -11.12 13.55 -18.18
CA PHE A 96 -9.72 13.77 -17.79
C PHE A 96 -9.47 13.37 -16.33
N LEU A 97 -10.32 13.83 -15.40
CA LEU A 97 -10.19 13.49 -13.98
C LEU A 97 -10.40 11.99 -13.71
N LEU A 98 -11.40 11.35 -14.33
CA LEU A 98 -11.61 9.90 -14.19
C LEU A 98 -10.42 9.10 -14.72
N ALA A 99 -9.81 9.52 -15.84
CA ALA A 99 -8.61 8.85 -16.36
C ALA A 99 -7.42 8.99 -15.40
N LYS A 100 -7.23 10.18 -14.82
CA LYS A 100 -6.19 10.45 -13.81
C LYS A 100 -6.43 9.63 -12.52
N TYR A 101 -7.68 9.52 -12.08
CA TYR A 101 -8.08 8.62 -10.99
C TYR A 101 -7.73 7.17 -11.30
N CYS A 102 -8.05 6.66 -12.49
CA CYS A 102 -7.71 5.28 -12.88
C CYS A 102 -6.20 5.03 -12.87
N GLY A 103 -5.38 5.99 -13.32
CA GLY A 103 -3.92 5.89 -13.26
C GLY A 103 -3.39 5.87 -11.81
N LEU A 104 -3.94 6.74 -10.96
CA LEU A 104 -3.64 6.78 -9.52
C LEU A 104 -4.05 5.48 -8.80
N ALA A 105 -5.26 4.99 -9.09
CA ALA A 105 -5.78 3.74 -8.55
C ALA A 105 -4.89 2.56 -8.93
N ALA A 106 -4.43 2.48 -10.18
CA ALA A 106 -3.49 1.45 -10.62
C ALA A 106 -2.15 1.52 -9.87
N ALA A 107 -1.62 2.72 -9.60
CA ALA A 107 -0.39 2.88 -8.81
C ALA A 107 -0.59 2.40 -7.36
N LEU A 108 -1.73 2.72 -6.75
CA LEU A 108 -2.08 2.24 -5.40
C LEU A 108 -2.32 0.74 -5.34
N VAL A 109 -2.85 0.12 -6.40
CA VAL A 109 -2.95 -1.35 -6.50
C VAL A 109 -1.56 -1.98 -6.47
N VAL A 110 -0.59 -1.42 -7.19
CA VAL A 110 0.80 -1.92 -7.16
C VAL A 110 1.41 -1.79 -5.76
N LEU A 111 1.24 -0.64 -5.11
CA LEU A 111 1.70 -0.43 -3.72
C LEU A 111 1.07 -1.43 -2.76
N ALA A 112 -0.27 -1.53 -2.80
CA ALA A 112 -1.04 -2.41 -1.93
C ALA A 112 -0.73 -3.89 -2.19
N TYR A 113 -0.41 -4.26 -3.43
CA TYR A 113 0.03 -5.61 -3.78
C TYR A 113 1.37 -5.96 -3.13
N VAL A 114 2.38 -5.09 -3.25
CA VAL A 114 3.69 -5.34 -2.60
C VAL A 114 3.54 -5.41 -1.08
N ASN A 115 2.74 -4.52 -0.50
CA ASN A 115 2.48 -4.51 0.93
C ASN A 115 1.65 -5.70 1.39
N SER A 116 0.68 -6.19 0.61
CA SER A 116 -0.09 -7.37 0.99
C SER A 116 0.76 -8.64 1.00
N LEU A 117 1.70 -8.78 0.07
CA LEU A 117 2.70 -9.87 0.11
C LEU A 117 3.56 -9.79 1.38
N ALA A 118 3.99 -8.59 1.76
CA ALA A 118 4.74 -8.36 3.00
C ALA A 118 3.91 -8.74 4.23
N THR A 119 2.65 -8.29 4.31
CA THR A 119 1.73 -8.54 5.43
C THR A 119 1.40 -10.03 5.56
N LEU A 120 1.19 -10.73 4.44
CA LEU A 120 0.99 -12.17 4.46
C LEU A 120 2.24 -12.89 4.95
N LEU A 121 3.45 -12.55 4.48
CA LEU A 121 4.68 -13.14 4.99
C LEU A 121 4.91 -12.83 6.47
N ALA A 122 4.63 -11.60 6.90
CA ALA A 122 4.70 -11.20 8.30
C ALA A 122 3.81 -12.07 9.18
N SER A 123 2.64 -12.49 8.69
CA SER A 123 1.75 -13.42 9.41
C SER A 123 2.35 -14.82 9.64
N ARG A 124 3.23 -15.27 8.73
CA ARG A 124 3.97 -16.53 8.85
C ARG A 124 5.22 -16.39 9.72
N MET A 125 5.90 -15.24 9.64
CA MET A 125 7.17 -14.97 10.33
C MET A 125 6.99 -14.43 11.75
N ALA A 126 5.75 -14.19 12.19
CA ALA A 126 5.46 -13.56 13.47
C ALA A 126 6.14 -14.31 14.64
N PHE A 127 6.91 -13.56 15.42
CA PHE A 127 7.52 -14.05 16.64
C PHE A 127 6.45 -14.53 17.63
N ASP A 128 6.60 -15.75 18.13
CA ASP A 128 5.78 -16.29 19.23
C ASP A 128 6.67 -16.38 20.48
N ALA A 129 6.11 -16.16 21.67
CA ALA A 129 6.83 -16.14 22.94
C ALA A 129 7.64 -17.42 23.23
N TYR A 130 7.33 -18.52 22.53
CA TYR A 130 7.98 -19.82 22.64
C TYR A 130 8.85 -20.21 21.42
N GLY A 131 8.92 -19.38 20.37
CA GLY A 131 9.62 -19.68 19.12
C GLY A 131 10.75 -18.70 18.80
N GLU A 132 11.73 -19.14 18.00
CA GLU A 132 12.76 -18.26 17.45
C GLU A 132 12.21 -17.46 16.26
N ALA A 133 12.74 -16.26 16.03
CA ALA A 133 12.39 -15.46 14.86
C ALA A 133 12.78 -16.19 13.56
N ASP A 134 11.92 -16.17 12.54
CA ASP A 134 12.26 -16.66 11.19
C ASP A 134 13.23 -15.68 10.50
N LEU A 135 14.47 -15.66 10.99
CA LEU A 135 15.58 -14.88 10.48
C LEU A 135 15.92 -15.28 9.04
N PHE A 136 15.74 -16.56 8.71
CA PHE A 136 15.96 -17.07 7.36
C PHE A 136 14.96 -16.51 6.36
N GLY A 137 13.65 -16.61 6.67
CA GLY A 137 12.59 -16.04 5.84
C GLY A 137 12.68 -14.52 5.73
N THR A 138 12.96 -13.83 6.84
CA THR A 138 13.21 -12.38 6.86
C THR A 138 14.40 -12.01 5.97
N GLY A 139 15.50 -12.76 6.07
CA GLY A 139 16.69 -12.57 5.25
C GLY A 139 16.44 -12.79 3.75
N ILE A 140 15.65 -13.80 3.39
CA ILE A 140 15.25 -14.03 1.99
C ILE A 140 14.42 -12.85 1.46
N TYR A 141 13.48 -12.34 2.24
CA TYR A 141 12.65 -11.21 1.81
C TYR A 141 13.50 -9.95 1.59
N PHE A 142 14.34 -9.58 2.56
CA PHE A 142 15.25 -8.44 2.41
C PHE A 142 16.25 -8.63 1.29
N GLY A 143 16.76 -9.85 1.11
CA GLY A 143 17.61 -10.22 -0.03
C GLY A 143 16.90 -10.04 -1.37
N SER A 144 15.61 -10.39 -1.47
CA SER A 144 14.81 -10.20 -2.68
C SER A 144 14.62 -8.72 -3.03
N VAL A 145 14.41 -7.86 -2.02
CA VAL A 145 14.31 -6.41 -2.20
C VAL A 145 15.67 -5.85 -2.65
N ALA A 146 16.76 -6.23 -1.98
CA ALA A 146 18.11 -5.80 -2.37
C ALA A 146 18.44 -6.23 -3.81
N LEU A 147 18.10 -7.46 -4.18
CA LEU A 147 18.28 -7.98 -5.53
C LEU A 147 17.45 -7.19 -6.56
N ALA A 148 16.24 -6.72 -6.21
CA ALA A 148 15.42 -5.89 -7.09
C ALA A 148 16.13 -4.58 -7.44
N TYR A 149 16.74 -3.93 -6.44
CA TYR A 149 17.52 -2.71 -6.64
C TYR A 149 18.78 -2.94 -7.46
N VAL A 150 19.48 -4.08 -7.27
CA VAL A 150 20.64 -4.46 -8.07
C VAL A 150 20.24 -4.67 -9.52
N LEU A 151 19.15 -5.40 -9.80
CA LEU A 151 18.64 -5.62 -11.15
C LEU A 151 18.15 -4.33 -11.81
N ALA A 152 17.52 -3.43 -11.04
CA ALA A 152 17.14 -2.11 -11.53
C ALA A 152 18.35 -1.25 -11.87
N GLY A 153 19.40 -1.30 -11.03
CA GLY A 153 20.67 -0.62 -11.27
C GLY A 153 21.37 -1.16 -12.53
N PHE A 154 21.36 -2.48 -12.71
CA PHE A 154 21.85 -3.15 -13.91
C PHE A 154 21.05 -2.72 -15.15
N SER A 155 19.72 -2.74 -15.12
CA SER A 155 18.87 -2.28 -16.22
C SER A 155 19.14 -0.83 -16.59
N ASN A 156 19.30 0.04 -15.59
CA ASN A 156 19.64 1.44 -15.80
C ASN A 156 21.01 1.62 -16.47
N TYR A 157 22.03 0.90 -15.99
CA TYR A 157 23.40 1.01 -16.52
C TYR A 157 23.53 0.45 -17.94
N PHE A 158 23.02 -0.77 -18.19
CA PHE A 158 23.21 -1.47 -19.46
C PHE A 158 22.15 -1.12 -20.52
N LEU A 159 20.87 -1.03 -20.13
CA LEU A 159 19.75 -0.81 -21.07
C LEU A 159 19.33 0.67 -21.16
N ARG A 160 19.93 1.57 -20.36
CA ARG A 160 19.60 3.01 -20.30
C ARG A 160 18.11 3.28 -20.05
N ARG A 161 17.45 2.38 -19.31
CA ARG A 161 16.04 2.46 -18.93
C ARG A 161 15.86 3.23 -17.61
N PRO A 162 14.69 3.84 -17.36
CA PRO A 162 14.48 4.61 -16.14
C PRO A 162 14.49 3.73 -14.90
N PHE A 163 15.48 3.95 -14.03
CA PHE A 163 15.72 3.19 -12.81
C PHE A 163 14.47 2.96 -11.94
N VAL A 164 13.69 4.01 -11.66
CA VAL A 164 12.57 3.94 -10.70
C VAL A 164 11.47 2.99 -11.18
N SER A 165 11.11 3.07 -12.47
CA SER A 165 10.08 2.21 -13.04
C SER A 165 10.50 0.74 -13.05
N ASP A 166 11.75 0.48 -13.39
CA ASP A 166 12.31 -0.88 -13.39
C ASP A 166 12.44 -1.41 -11.95
N ALA A 167 12.82 -0.56 -11.00
CA ALA A 167 12.89 -0.91 -9.57
C ALA A 167 11.53 -1.32 -9.00
N VAL A 168 10.46 -0.58 -9.30
CA VAL A 168 9.11 -0.96 -8.85
C VAL A 168 8.68 -2.30 -9.48
N LEU A 169 9.00 -2.53 -10.76
CA LEU A 169 8.68 -3.78 -11.44
C LEU A 169 9.46 -4.96 -10.84
N PHE A 170 10.77 -4.83 -10.67
CA PHE A 170 11.58 -5.89 -10.07
C PHE A 170 11.22 -6.12 -8.60
N LEU A 171 10.87 -5.07 -7.86
CA LEU A 171 10.39 -5.17 -6.49
C LEU A 171 9.13 -6.03 -6.43
N ALA A 172 8.11 -5.72 -7.25
CA ALA A 172 6.89 -6.51 -7.30
C ALA A 172 7.17 -7.96 -7.68
N VAL A 173 7.96 -8.21 -8.74
CA VAL A 173 8.25 -9.57 -9.22
C VAL A 173 9.05 -10.39 -8.20
N LEU A 174 10.15 -9.84 -7.66
CA LEU A 174 11.02 -10.59 -6.75
C LEU A 174 10.38 -10.80 -5.38
N THR A 175 9.60 -9.85 -4.87
CA THR A 175 8.84 -10.06 -3.63
C THR A 175 7.73 -11.11 -3.81
N THR A 176 7.11 -11.21 -5.00
CA THR A 176 6.19 -12.31 -5.32
C THR A 176 6.92 -13.66 -5.36
N ILE A 177 8.10 -13.71 -5.97
CA ILE A 177 8.91 -14.94 -6.02
C ILE A 177 9.33 -15.36 -4.60
N ALA A 178 9.80 -14.43 -3.78
CA ALA A 178 10.13 -14.67 -2.39
C ALA A 178 8.90 -15.16 -1.60
N PHE A 179 7.74 -14.54 -1.80
CA PHE A 179 6.48 -14.97 -1.21
C PHE A 179 6.13 -16.41 -1.57
N VAL A 180 6.11 -16.74 -2.86
CA VAL A 180 5.77 -18.09 -3.34
C VAL A 180 6.77 -19.12 -2.81
N TRP A 181 8.06 -18.79 -2.84
CA TRP A 181 9.10 -19.68 -2.32
C TRP A 181 8.90 -19.96 -0.83
N LEU A 182 8.75 -18.92 -0.01
CA LEU A 182 8.60 -19.03 1.43
C LEU A 182 7.27 -19.67 1.85
N ALA A 183 6.18 -19.38 1.14
CA ALA A 183 4.86 -19.86 1.47
C ALA A 183 4.66 -21.36 1.13
N PHE A 184 5.29 -21.86 0.07
CA PHE A 184 5.06 -23.22 -0.44
C PHE A 184 6.24 -24.17 -0.28
N PHE A 185 7.48 -23.69 -0.26
CA PHE A 185 8.68 -24.54 -0.31
C PHE A 185 9.51 -24.54 0.97
N VAL A 186 9.28 -23.61 1.90
CA VAL A 186 10.04 -23.52 3.16
C VAL A 186 9.16 -23.95 4.33
N GLU A 187 9.43 -25.15 4.82
CA GLU A 187 8.83 -25.71 6.03
C GLU A 187 9.68 -25.37 7.25
N LEU A 188 9.09 -24.71 8.25
CA LEU A 188 9.74 -24.45 9.54
C LEU A 188 9.19 -25.43 10.58
N LYS A 189 10.07 -26.02 11.38
CA LYS A 189 9.73 -26.96 12.45
C LYS A 189 9.93 -26.30 13.81
N ARG A 190 8.92 -26.28 14.67
CA ARG A 190 9.07 -25.84 16.07
C ARG A 190 9.93 -26.84 16.86
N PRO A 191 10.79 -26.37 17.79
CA PRO A 191 11.32 -27.23 18.83
C PRO A 191 10.17 -27.61 19.79
N GLY A 192 9.72 -28.87 19.77
CA GLY A 192 8.81 -29.42 20.78
C GLY A 192 7.41 -29.86 20.32
N GLU A 193 7.00 -29.60 19.08
CA GLU A 193 5.75 -30.15 18.52
C GLU A 193 6.07 -31.38 17.64
N THR A 194 5.45 -32.53 17.98
CA THR A 194 5.61 -33.83 17.28
C THR A 194 4.80 -33.91 15.98
N GLU A 195 3.78 -33.07 15.84
CA GLU A 195 3.06 -32.84 14.60
C GLU A 195 3.68 -31.61 13.90
N PRO A 196 3.86 -31.61 12.56
CA PRO A 196 4.23 -30.40 11.82
C PRO A 196 3.06 -29.40 11.86
N GLY A 197 2.90 -28.73 13.01
CA GLY A 197 2.02 -27.59 13.24
C GLY A 197 2.51 -26.41 12.42
N MET A 198 1.99 -26.32 11.20
CA MET A 198 2.55 -25.49 10.14
C MET A 198 2.53 -24.00 10.51
N TYR A 199 3.67 -23.30 10.36
CA TYR A 199 3.70 -21.87 10.11
C TYR A 199 3.12 -21.59 8.71
N LYS A 200 1.82 -21.86 8.59
CA LYS A 200 1.03 -21.60 7.40
C LYS A 200 0.66 -20.14 7.39
N VAL A 201 0.84 -19.53 6.23
CA VAL A 201 0.43 -18.16 6.05
C VAL A 201 -1.08 -18.05 6.23
N ASP A 202 -1.53 -17.02 6.93
CA ASP A 202 -2.94 -16.85 7.23
C ASP A 202 -3.70 -16.25 6.04
N TRP A 203 -4.35 -17.11 5.25
CA TRP A 203 -5.17 -16.68 4.10
C TRP A 203 -6.40 -15.87 4.49
N ARG A 204 -6.77 -15.84 5.77
CA ARG A 204 -7.87 -14.99 6.26
C ARG A 204 -7.49 -13.51 6.29
N LEU A 205 -6.21 -13.19 6.11
CA LEU A 205 -5.72 -11.81 6.00
C LEU A 205 -5.96 -11.19 4.61
N LEU A 206 -6.17 -12.02 3.58
CA LEU A 206 -6.41 -11.55 2.20
C LEU A 206 -7.63 -10.60 2.10
N PRO A 207 -8.81 -10.95 2.66
CA PRO A 207 -9.94 -10.02 2.70
C PRO A 207 -9.61 -8.70 3.38
N ALA A 208 -8.84 -8.70 4.47
CA ALA A 208 -8.43 -7.48 5.16
C ALA A 208 -7.54 -6.60 4.28
N CYS A 209 -6.57 -7.18 3.56
CA CYS A 209 -5.74 -6.44 2.59
C CYS A 209 -6.59 -5.83 1.46
N VAL A 210 -7.60 -6.55 0.98
CA VAL A 210 -8.52 -6.04 -0.05
C VAL A 210 -9.37 -4.89 0.48
N LEU A 211 -9.85 -4.97 1.72
CA LEU A 211 -10.60 -3.89 2.37
C LEU A 211 -9.72 -2.64 2.56
N VAL A 212 -8.47 -2.82 2.98
CA VAL A 212 -7.49 -1.72 3.05
C VAL A 212 -7.29 -1.10 1.67
N LEU A 213 -7.14 -1.90 0.61
CA LEU A 213 -7.05 -1.38 -0.76
C LEU A 213 -8.31 -0.59 -1.15
N MET A 214 -9.52 -1.07 -0.84
CA MET A 214 -10.76 -0.33 -1.13
C MET A 214 -10.80 1.01 -0.38
N ALA A 215 -10.38 1.04 0.88
CA ALA A 215 -10.26 2.28 1.65
C ALA A 215 -9.25 3.25 1.00
N LEU A 216 -8.11 2.74 0.54
CA LEU A 216 -7.11 3.55 -0.18
C LEU A 216 -7.64 4.11 -1.50
N LEU A 217 -8.46 3.37 -2.24
CA LEU A 217 -9.10 3.86 -3.47
C LEU A 217 -10.09 4.99 -3.17
N LEU A 218 -10.88 4.88 -2.10
CA LEU A 218 -11.77 5.97 -1.66
C LEU A 218 -10.98 7.22 -1.26
N LEU A 219 -9.91 7.05 -0.46
CA LEU A 219 -9.01 8.14 -0.08
C LEU A 219 -8.33 8.77 -1.28
N ALA A 220 -7.98 7.99 -2.31
CA ALA A 220 -7.41 8.49 -3.54
C ALA A 220 -8.40 9.35 -4.34
N GLY A 221 -9.66 8.96 -4.38
CA GLY A 221 -10.73 9.74 -5.02
C GLY A 221 -10.93 11.09 -4.32
N LEU A 222 -10.98 11.06 -2.99
CA LEU A 222 -11.03 12.25 -2.15
C LEU A 222 -9.80 13.14 -2.36
N ALA A 223 -8.59 12.58 -2.30
CA ALA A 223 -7.34 13.32 -2.48
C ALA A 223 -7.25 13.97 -3.88
N LEU A 224 -7.71 13.27 -4.92
CA LEU A 224 -7.79 13.79 -6.28
C LEU A 224 -8.79 14.96 -6.37
N ALA A 225 -9.96 14.83 -5.75
CA ALA A 225 -10.97 15.88 -5.71
C ALA A 225 -10.43 17.14 -4.99
N CYS A 226 -9.79 16.97 -3.83
CA CYS A 226 -9.14 18.06 -3.10
C CYS A 226 -8.00 18.70 -3.91
N SER A 227 -7.20 17.90 -4.62
CA SER A 227 -6.08 18.37 -5.46
C SER A 227 -6.53 19.20 -6.69
N THR A 228 -7.83 19.26 -7.00
CA THR A 228 -8.34 20.18 -8.04
C THR A 228 -8.36 21.64 -7.60
N ARG A 229 -8.37 21.89 -6.28
CA ARG A 229 -8.47 23.24 -5.69
C ARG A 229 -7.33 23.58 -4.76
N TYR A 230 -6.77 22.58 -4.09
CA TYR A 230 -5.74 22.77 -3.07
C TYR A 230 -4.40 22.17 -3.51
N ASP A 231 -3.32 22.75 -3.01
CA ASP A 231 -1.97 22.16 -3.11
C ASP A 231 -1.85 20.92 -2.20
N THR A 232 -0.67 20.30 -2.20
CA THR A 232 -0.37 19.05 -1.48
C THR A 232 -0.62 19.14 0.02
N VAL A 233 -0.20 20.24 0.68
CA VAL A 233 -0.28 20.37 2.14
C VAL A 233 -1.73 20.42 2.64
N PRO A 234 -2.61 21.30 2.13
CA PRO A 234 -4.01 21.28 2.56
C PRO A 234 -4.73 19.97 2.17
N THR A 235 -4.41 19.37 1.03
CA THR A 235 -4.96 18.07 0.63
C THR A 235 -4.62 16.98 1.65
N LEU A 236 -3.36 16.96 2.11
CA LEU A 236 -2.90 16.03 3.14
C LEU A 236 -3.63 16.25 4.46
N VAL A 237 -3.77 17.51 4.91
CA VAL A 237 -4.50 17.84 6.14
C VAL A 237 -5.95 17.36 6.07
N ILE A 238 -6.64 17.60 4.95
CA ILE A 238 -8.04 17.17 4.77
C ILE A 238 -8.16 15.65 4.79
N CYS A 239 -7.31 14.94 4.04
CA CYS A 239 -7.35 13.48 3.97
C CYS A 239 -6.99 12.83 5.30
N THR A 240 -5.99 13.38 6.01
CA THR A 240 -5.61 12.89 7.35
C THR A 240 -6.69 13.19 8.38
N ALA A 241 -7.32 14.37 8.35
CA ALA A 241 -8.44 14.69 9.25
C ALA A 241 -9.62 13.74 9.04
N LEU A 242 -10.00 13.47 7.79
CA LEU A 242 -11.06 12.52 7.46
C LEU A 242 -10.69 11.08 7.84
N PHE A 243 -9.43 10.69 7.63
CA PHE A 243 -8.91 9.40 8.06
C PHE A 243 -9.00 9.21 9.58
N LEU A 244 -8.54 10.20 10.36
CA LEU A 244 -8.61 10.18 11.82
C LEU A 244 -10.06 10.18 12.33
N LEU A 245 -10.95 10.94 11.70
CA LEU A 245 -12.37 10.91 12.01
C LEU A 245 -12.97 9.51 11.73
N GLY A 246 -12.55 8.86 10.65
CA GLY A 246 -12.92 7.48 10.35
C GLY A 246 -12.45 6.49 11.43
N LEU A 247 -11.20 6.60 11.88
CA LEU A 247 -10.67 5.77 12.98
C LEU A 247 -11.38 6.01 14.32
N MET A 248 -11.88 7.23 14.54
CA MET A 248 -12.62 7.62 15.74
C MET A 248 -14.14 7.39 15.61
N SER A 249 -14.62 6.83 14.49
CA SER A 249 -16.06 6.73 14.20
C SER A 249 -16.81 5.95 15.27
N ASP A 250 -16.29 4.79 15.67
CA ASP A 250 -16.91 3.95 16.71
C ASP A 250 -16.96 4.67 18.06
N TYR A 251 -15.93 5.45 18.39
CA TYR A 251 -15.88 6.20 19.65
C TYR A 251 -16.84 7.41 19.64
N LEU A 252 -16.90 8.14 18.52
CA LEU A 252 -17.68 9.38 18.40
C LEU A 252 -19.17 9.11 18.14
N PHE A 253 -19.47 8.15 17.27
CA PHE A 253 -20.82 7.86 16.81
C PHE A 253 -21.42 6.59 17.43
N GLY A 254 -20.61 5.68 17.98
CA GLY A 254 -21.12 4.41 18.56
C GLY A 254 -22.04 4.62 19.75
N ARG A 255 -21.67 5.50 20.69
CA ARG A 255 -22.55 5.84 21.82
C ARG A 255 -23.84 6.54 21.39
N ALA A 256 -23.78 7.38 20.36
CA ALA A 256 -24.94 8.09 19.84
C ALA A 256 -25.85 7.17 18.99
N ALA A 257 -25.28 6.17 18.32
CA ALA A 257 -26.00 5.14 17.57
C ALA A 257 -26.71 4.16 18.53
N GLU A 258 -26.05 3.74 19.61
CA GLU A 258 -26.67 2.96 20.69
C GLU A 258 -27.80 3.70 21.39
N ALA A 259 -27.71 5.04 21.49
CA ALA A 259 -28.75 5.91 22.02
C ALA A 259 -29.94 6.17 21.05
N GLY A 260 -29.95 5.54 19.86
CA GLY A 260 -31.06 5.61 18.91
C GLY A 260 -31.11 6.87 18.04
N ALA A 261 -30.03 7.65 17.98
CA ALA A 261 -29.98 8.82 17.12
C ALA A 261 -29.77 8.42 15.64
N TRP A 262 -30.79 8.63 14.81
CA TRP A 262 -30.81 8.24 13.39
C TRP A 262 -29.60 8.75 12.57
N TRP A 263 -29.10 9.95 12.87
CA TRP A 263 -27.92 10.51 12.20
C TRP A 263 -26.62 9.79 12.60
N ALA A 264 -26.53 9.30 13.84
CA ALA A 264 -25.39 8.53 14.31
C ALA A 264 -25.40 7.10 13.76
N THR A 265 -26.59 6.50 13.58
CA THR A 265 -26.71 5.17 12.96
C THR A 265 -26.23 5.15 11.51
N ILE A 266 -26.43 6.22 10.74
CA ILE A 266 -25.94 6.35 9.36
C ILE A 266 -24.42 6.55 9.30
N CYS A 267 -23.84 7.26 10.28
CA CYS A 267 -22.40 7.50 10.33
C CYS A 267 -21.61 6.33 10.94
N HIS A 268 -22.27 5.41 11.64
CA HIS A 268 -21.66 4.28 12.34
C HIS A 268 -21.71 2.95 11.55
N THR A 269 -22.51 2.84 10.49
CA THR A 269 -22.51 1.67 9.59
C THR A 269 -21.36 1.72 8.60
#